data_AF-A0AAV1TPU1-F1
#
_entry.id   AF-A0AAV1TPU1-F1
#
_cell.length_a   1.000
_cell.length_b   1.000
_cell.length_c   1.000
_cell.angle_alpha   90.00
_cell.angle_beta   90.00
_cell.angle_gamma   90.00
#
_symmetry.space_group_name_H-M   'P 1'
#
loop_
_entity.id
_entity.type
_entity.pdbx_description
1 polymer ?
#
loop_
_entity_poly.entity_id
_entity_poly.type
_entity_poly.pdbx_seq_one_letter_code
_entity_poly.pdbx_strand_id
1 'polypeptide(L)'
;MLVHDAALESIKNGDVGFGAKLAELHNVSSGLKAWISNKVGEGIEVCRRLCGGHGFSQSSNLGHLFAEIAGANTFEGTSDVLVQQHTRYLLKKLSLTSDDKSVQFASNAKSYTHHELQSKAEVPADFGDFNLLVNAFRARATRSLLALMASMEATNKDGNVNIIR
;
A
#
# COMPACT_ATOMS: atom_id res chain seq x y z
N MET A 1 20.52 -2.37 17.28
CA MET A 1 21.13 -1.48 18.30
C MET A 1 21.33 -0.07 17.73
N LEU A 2 22.11 0.11 16.66
CA LEU A 2 22.35 1.43 16.03
C LEU A 2 21.11 2.27 15.65
N VAL A 3 20.04 1.65 15.11
CA VAL A 3 18.83 2.40 14.67
C VAL A 3 18.00 2.91 15.86
N HIS A 4 17.97 2.15 16.96
CA HIS A 4 17.26 2.52 18.18
C HIS A 4 17.92 3.73 18.84
N ASP A 5 19.25 3.71 18.92
CA ASP A 5 20.02 4.77 19.57
C ASP A 5 19.94 6.08 18.77
N ALA A 6 19.99 5.98 17.43
CA ALA A 6 19.77 7.13 16.55
C ALA A 6 18.36 7.74 16.68
N ALA A 7 17.32 6.90 16.82
CA ALA A 7 15.96 7.40 17.05
C ALA A 7 15.83 8.10 18.42
N LEU A 8 16.44 7.53 19.46
CA LEU A 8 16.49 8.14 20.79
C LEU A 8 17.20 9.50 20.78
N GLU A 9 18.30 9.64 20.04
CA GLU A 9 18.98 10.93 19.89
C GLU A 9 18.12 11.96 19.17
N SER A 10 17.47 11.59 18.05
CA SER A 10 16.54 12.49 17.36
C SER A 10 15.40 12.96 18.27
N ILE A 11 14.86 12.09 19.12
CA ILE A 11 13.80 12.44 20.09
C ILE A 11 14.34 13.42 21.15
N LYS A 12 15.49 13.10 21.76
CA LYS A 12 16.11 13.94 22.80
C LYS A 12 16.45 15.33 22.28
N ASN A 13 16.88 15.42 21.03
CA ASN A 13 17.28 16.66 20.39
C ASN A 13 16.10 17.46 19.82
N GLY A 14 14.86 16.95 19.91
CA GLY A 14 13.67 17.62 19.39
C GLY A 14 13.66 17.73 17.87
N ASP A 15 14.23 16.76 17.16
CA ASP A 15 14.30 16.76 15.70
C ASP A 15 12.89 16.71 15.09
N VAL A 16 12.50 17.81 14.45
CA VAL A 16 11.20 17.96 13.76
C VAL A 16 11.04 16.90 12.67
N GLY A 17 12.13 16.40 12.09
CA GLY A 17 12.15 15.32 11.10
C GLY A 17 11.68 13.96 11.65
N PHE A 18 11.77 13.73 12.96
CA PHE A 18 11.32 12.48 13.57
C PHE A 18 9.79 12.30 13.46
N GLY A 19 9.03 13.37 13.69
CA GLY A 19 7.57 13.36 13.56
C GLY A 19 7.13 13.04 12.11
N ALA A 20 7.83 13.60 11.12
CA ALA A 20 7.57 13.32 9.71
C ALA A 20 7.83 11.84 9.36
N LYS A 21 8.92 11.25 9.88
CA LYS A 21 9.23 9.81 9.69
C LYS A 21 8.19 8.91 10.34
N LEU A 22 7.72 9.23 11.55
CA LEU A 22 6.65 8.48 12.20
C LEU A 22 5.33 8.55 11.42
N ALA A 23 4.98 9.73 10.89
CA ALA A 23 3.80 9.88 10.05
C ALA A 23 3.90 9.05 8.77
N GLU A 24 5.06 9.01 8.13
CA GLU A 24 5.32 8.15 6.97
C GLU A 24 5.21 6.65 7.33
N LEU A 25 5.85 6.22 8.41
CA LEU A 25 5.79 4.84 8.88
C LEU A 25 4.35 4.40 9.16
N HIS A 26 3.58 5.25 9.84
CA HIS A 26 2.16 5.00 10.10
C HIS A 26 1.39 4.81 8.79
N ASN A 27 1.49 5.75 7.85
CA ASN A 27 0.73 5.69 6.60
C ASN A 27 1.10 4.46 5.75
N VAL A 28 2.38 4.11 5.66
CA VAL A 28 2.83 2.92 4.90
C VAL A 28 2.36 1.65 5.59
N SER A 29 2.50 1.57 6.92
CA SER A 29 2.09 0.39 7.71
C SER A 29 0.57 0.19 7.68
N SER A 30 -0.21 1.28 7.70
CA SER A 30 -1.68 1.24 7.56
C SER A 30 -2.11 0.57 6.26
N GLY A 31 -1.53 1.00 5.12
CA GLY A 31 -1.83 0.38 3.82
C GLY A 31 -1.40 -1.09 3.76
N LEU A 32 -0.22 -1.41 4.29
CA LEU A 32 0.31 -2.77 4.32
C LEU A 32 -0.56 -3.70 5.16
N LYS A 33 -0.96 -3.25 6.36
CA LYS A 33 -1.85 -4.01 7.26
C LYS A 33 -3.17 -4.33 6.57
N ALA A 34 -3.84 -3.32 6.01
CA ALA A 34 -5.12 -3.52 5.34
C ALA A 34 -5.03 -4.54 4.20
N TRP A 35 -3.94 -4.50 3.42
CA TRP A 35 -3.72 -5.45 2.33
C TRP A 35 -3.39 -6.85 2.82
N ILE A 36 -2.44 -7.00 3.75
CA ILE A 36 -2.02 -8.31 4.27
C ILE A 36 -3.16 -9.00 5.01
N SER A 37 -3.86 -8.31 5.92
CA SER A 37 -4.95 -8.92 6.71
C SER A 37 -6.04 -9.50 5.81
N ASN A 38 -6.36 -8.82 4.71
CA ASN A 38 -7.33 -9.31 3.74
C ASN A 38 -6.77 -10.52 2.96
N LYS A 39 -5.55 -10.41 2.43
CA LYS A 39 -4.93 -11.50 1.65
C LYS A 39 -4.66 -12.77 2.45
N VAL A 40 -4.31 -12.66 3.72
CA VAL A 40 -4.14 -13.83 4.59
C VAL A 40 -5.49 -14.51 4.82
N GLY A 41 -6.57 -13.75 5.07
CA GLY A 41 -7.93 -14.29 5.17
C GLY A 41 -8.37 -15.03 3.90
N GLU A 42 -8.19 -14.41 2.73
CA GLU A 42 -8.46 -15.05 1.43
C GLU A 42 -7.65 -16.35 1.26
N GLY A 43 -6.36 -16.31 1.60
CA GLY A 43 -5.44 -17.45 1.47
C GLY A 43 -5.82 -18.63 2.37
N ILE A 44 -6.19 -18.38 3.62
CA ILE A 44 -6.67 -19.42 4.54
C ILE A 44 -7.91 -20.10 3.97
N GLU A 45 -8.86 -19.31 3.45
CA GLU A 45 -10.07 -19.86 2.84
C GLU A 45 -9.79 -20.65 1.56
N VAL A 46 -8.82 -20.26 0.75
CA VAL A 46 -8.33 -21.07 -0.38
C VAL A 46 -7.80 -22.41 0.11
N CYS A 47 -6.89 -22.41 1.09
CA CYS A 47 -6.34 -23.64 1.66
C CYS A 47 -7.44 -24.54 2.23
N ARG A 48 -8.41 -23.97 2.95
CA ARG A 48 -9.54 -24.70 3.52
C ARG A 48 -10.35 -25.42 2.45
N ARG A 49 -10.63 -24.76 1.33
CA ARG A 49 -11.33 -25.37 0.20
C ARG A 49 -10.50 -26.44 -0.51
N LEU A 50 -9.19 -26.25 -0.64
CA LEU A 50 -8.28 -27.25 -1.25
C LEU A 50 -8.22 -28.55 -0.44
N CYS A 51 -8.45 -28.50 0.87
CA CYS A 51 -8.56 -29.68 1.72
C CYS A 51 -9.93 -30.38 1.66
N GLY A 52 -10.89 -29.88 0.87
CA GLY A 52 -12.24 -30.44 0.78
C GLY A 52 -12.94 -30.53 2.13
N GLY A 53 -13.67 -31.63 2.37
CA GLY A 53 -14.37 -31.85 3.65
C GLY A 53 -13.44 -31.86 4.87
N HIS A 54 -12.19 -32.31 4.72
CA HIS A 54 -11.22 -32.31 5.82
C HIS A 54 -10.83 -30.90 6.26
N GLY A 55 -10.91 -29.90 5.37
CA GLY A 55 -10.70 -28.50 5.73
C GLY A 55 -11.76 -27.93 6.68
N PHE A 56 -12.92 -28.58 6.81
CA PHE A 56 -13.94 -28.22 7.82
C PHE A 56 -13.73 -28.91 9.16
N SER A 57 -12.89 -29.94 9.24
CA SER A 57 -12.57 -30.57 10.51
C SER A 57 -11.83 -29.59 11.43
N GLN A 58 -12.14 -29.62 12.72
CA GLN A 58 -11.39 -28.88 13.73
C GLN A 58 -9.90 -29.25 13.75
N SER A 59 -9.57 -30.51 13.41
CA SER A 59 -8.17 -30.96 13.30
C SER A 59 -7.37 -30.30 12.17
N SER A 60 -8.04 -29.68 11.19
CA SER A 60 -7.35 -28.88 10.15
C SER A 60 -6.88 -27.52 10.68
N ASN A 61 -7.49 -27.03 11.76
CA ASN A 61 -7.27 -25.72 12.37
C ASN A 61 -7.50 -24.49 11.45
N LEU A 62 -7.94 -24.68 10.20
CA LEU A 62 -8.07 -23.60 9.22
C LEU A 62 -9.21 -22.63 9.55
N GLY A 63 -10.34 -23.14 10.05
CA GLY A 63 -11.45 -22.30 10.50
C GLY A 63 -11.09 -21.41 11.70
N HIS A 64 -10.28 -21.93 12.64
CA HIS A 64 -9.78 -21.15 13.77
C HIS A 64 -8.81 -20.05 13.29
N LEU A 65 -7.85 -20.39 12.43
CA LEU A 65 -6.93 -19.41 11.85
C LEU A 65 -7.67 -18.29 11.09
N PHE A 66 -8.75 -18.63 10.37
CA PHE A 66 -9.58 -17.64 9.71
C PHE A 66 -10.25 -16.69 10.71
N ALA A 67 -10.81 -17.22 11.81
CA ALA A 67 -11.44 -16.41 12.85
C ALA A 67 -10.45 -15.43 13.50
N GLU A 68 -9.21 -15.87 13.75
CA GLU A 68 -8.15 -15.02 14.32
C GLU A 68 -7.76 -13.87 13.38
N ILE A 69 -7.53 -14.16 12.09
CA ILE A 69 -7.13 -13.10 11.15
C ILE A 69 -8.29 -12.16 10.78
N ALA A 70 -9.54 -12.61 10.87
CA ALA A 70 -10.69 -11.78 10.56
C ALA A 70 -10.69 -10.49 11.40
N GLY A 71 -10.33 -10.58 12.69
CA GLY A 71 -10.20 -9.43 13.58
C GLY A 71 -9.12 -8.43 13.14
N ALA A 72 -8.05 -8.87 12.48
CA ALA A 72 -6.97 -8.01 12.01
C ALA A 72 -7.39 -7.04 10.88
N ASN A 73 -8.57 -7.24 10.27
CA ASN A 73 -9.19 -6.30 9.34
C ASN A 73 -10.00 -5.19 10.05
N THR A 74 -10.16 -5.28 11.37
CA THR A 74 -10.99 -4.37 12.18
C THR A 74 -10.20 -3.69 13.29
N PHE A 75 -9.40 -4.45 14.04
CA PHE A 75 -8.64 -3.92 15.17
C PHE A 75 -7.58 -2.92 14.70
N GLU A 76 -7.27 -1.91 15.51
CA GLU A 76 -6.27 -0.86 15.23
C GLU A 76 -6.46 -0.14 13.87
N GLY A 77 -7.70 -0.14 13.36
CA GLY A 77 -8.11 0.51 12.12
C GLY A 77 -8.77 -0.47 11.15
N THR A 78 -9.99 -0.14 10.72
CA THR A 78 -10.69 -0.92 9.70
C THR A 78 -9.99 -0.80 8.35
N SER A 79 -9.94 -1.90 7.60
CA SER A 79 -9.22 -1.95 6.31
C SER A 79 -9.62 -0.81 5.36
N ASP A 80 -10.90 -0.44 5.28
CA ASP A 80 -11.38 0.67 4.44
C ASP A 80 -10.78 2.02 4.85
N VAL A 81 -10.72 2.28 6.16
CA VAL A 81 -10.16 3.54 6.70
C VAL A 81 -8.65 3.59 6.49
N LEU A 82 -7.95 2.48 6.75
CA LEU A 82 -6.49 2.41 6.59
C LEU A 82 -6.07 2.55 5.12
N VAL A 83 -6.81 1.97 4.17
CA VAL A 83 -6.61 2.16 2.73
C VAL A 83 -6.79 3.64 2.36
N GLN A 84 -7.82 4.30 2.89
CA GLN A 84 -8.02 5.73 2.62
C GLN A 84 -6.91 6.62 3.22
N GLN A 85 -6.44 6.33 4.43
CA GLN A 85 -5.31 7.04 5.05
C GLN A 85 -4.04 6.91 4.21
N HIS A 86 -3.70 5.67 3.82
CA HIS A 86 -2.57 5.39 2.95
C HIS A 86 -2.70 6.12 1.60
N THR A 87 -3.89 6.09 1.00
CA THR A 87 -4.16 6.76 -0.29
C THR A 87 -3.96 8.27 -0.19
N ARG A 88 -4.47 8.93 0.84
CA ARG A 88 -4.25 10.38 1.05
C ARG A 88 -2.77 10.72 1.18
N TYR A 89 -2.02 9.88 1.90
CA TYR A 89 -0.57 10.04 2.01
C TYR A 89 0.13 9.92 0.64
N LEU A 90 -0.21 8.91 -0.16
CA LEU A 90 0.34 8.73 -1.51
C LEU A 90 0.03 9.91 -2.43
N LEU A 91 -1.21 10.40 -2.41
CA LEU A 91 -1.62 11.58 -3.20
C LEU A 91 -0.83 12.84 -2.80
N LYS A 92 -0.60 13.05 -1.51
CA LYS A 92 0.24 14.16 -1.02
C LYS A 92 1.69 14.03 -1.45
N LYS A 93 2.25 12.81 -1.43
CA LYS A 93 3.62 12.56 -1.89
C LYS A 93 3.75 12.70 -3.41
N LEU A 94 2.69 12.46 -4.17
CA LEU A 94 2.64 12.66 -5.62
C LEU A 94 2.62 14.13 -6.05
N SER A 95 1.94 15.00 -5.28
CA SER A 95 1.93 16.44 -5.57
C SER A 95 3.22 17.15 -5.15
N LEU A 96 3.96 16.61 -4.18
CA LEU A 96 5.23 17.15 -3.73
C LEU A 96 6.37 16.58 -4.58
N THR A 97 7.04 17.42 -5.37
CA THR A 97 8.29 17.07 -6.05
C THR A 97 9.41 16.93 -5.00
N SER A 98 9.45 15.77 -4.34
CA SER A 98 10.31 15.51 -3.19
C SER A 98 11.52 14.69 -3.64
N ASP A 99 12.73 15.04 -3.23
CA ASP A 99 13.97 14.25 -3.42
C ASP A 99 14.05 13.02 -2.48
N ASP A 100 12.89 12.60 -1.97
CA ASP A 100 12.77 11.54 -0.98
C ASP A 100 12.85 10.17 -1.65
N LYS A 101 13.86 9.39 -1.25
CA LYS A 101 14.14 8.07 -1.84
C LYS A 101 12.98 7.09 -1.68
N SER A 102 12.16 7.22 -0.63
CA SER A 102 11.04 6.31 -0.36
C SER A 102 9.88 6.46 -1.35
N VAL A 103 9.79 7.61 -2.04
CA VAL A 103 8.70 7.97 -2.96
C VAL A 103 9.23 8.44 -4.32
N GLN A 104 10.42 8.03 -4.75
CA GLN A 104 10.93 8.40 -6.09
C GLN A 104 10.04 7.94 -7.25
N PHE A 105 9.17 6.95 -7.04
CA PHE A 105 8.17 6.59 -8.04
C PHE A 105 7.19 7.74 -8.29
N ALA A 106 6.91 8.55 -7.26
CA ALA A 106 6.03 9.71 -7.32
C ALA A 106 6.73 10.93 -7.95
N SER A 107 8.04 11.12 -7.72
CA SER A 107 8.81 12.20 -8.37
C SER A 107 8.95 12.01 -9.88
N ASN A 108 8.96 10.75 -10.35
CA ASN A 108 8.98 10.39 -11.77
C ASN A 108 7.58 10.23 -12.38
N ALA A 109 6.53 10.79 -11.76
CA ALA A 109 5.15 10.62 -12.22
C ALA A 109 4.94 11.03 -13.69
N LYS A 110 5.58 12.12 -14.13
CA LYS A 110 5.57 12.57 -15.52
C LYS A 110 6.18 11.54 -16.49
N SER A 111 7.17 10.76 -16.04
CA SER A 111 7.76 9.70 -16.84
C SER A 111 6.79 8.54 -17.03
N TYR A 112 6.01 8.18 -15.99
CA TYR A 112 5.08 7.04 -16.03
C TYR A 112 3.75 7.31 -16.76
N THR A 113 3.44 8.58 -17.05
CA THR A 113 2.28 8.99 -17.87
C THR A 113 2.48 8.78 -19.35
N HIS A 114 3.73 8.78 -19.84
CA HIS A 114 3.98 8.61 -21.27
C HIS A 114 3.77 7.16 -21.69
N HIS A 115 3.09 6.99 -22.83
CA HIS A 115 2.74 5.72 -23.46
C HIS A 115 3.98 4.89 -23.87
N GLU A 116 5.15 5.52 -23.95
CA GLU A 116 6.42 4.90 -24.35
C GLU A 116 7.05 4.00 -23.27
N LEU A 117 6.50 4.00 -22.05
CA LEU A 117 6.79 2.99 -21.02
C LEU A 117 5.71 1.90 -21.02
N GLN A 118 5.38 1.38 -22.20
CA GLN A 118 4.90 0.01 -22.32
C GLN A 118 5.99 -0.92 -21.76
N SER A 119 5.58 -2.08 -21.23
CA SER A 119 6.53 -3.09 -20.77
C SER A 119 7.58 -3.30 -21.85
N LYS A 120 8.87 -3.13 -21.51
CA LYS A 120 9.98 -3.44 -22.42
C LYS A 120 10.19 -4.94 -22.60
N ALA A 121 9.33 -5.77 -21.98
CA ALA A 121 9.36 -7.21 -22.16
C ALA A 121 8.89 -7.53 -23.58
N GLU A 122 9.78 -8.08 -24.38
CA GLU A 122 9.51 -8.56 -25.73
C GLU A 122 9.34 -10.09 -25.73
N VAL A 123 10.03 -10.79 -24.81
CA VAL A 123 10.00 -12.25 -24.70
C VAL A 123 9.61 -12.72 -23.29
N PRO A 124 9.05 -13.94 -23.13
CA PRO A 124 8.67 -14.46 -21.81
C PRO A 124 9.81 -14.49 -20.77
N ALA A 125 11.05 -14.65 -21.22
CA ALA A 125 12.23 -14.63 -20.36
C ALA A 125 12.46 -13.27 -19.66
N ASP A 126 12.00 -12.17 -20.25
CA ASP A 126 12.16 -10.82 -19.68
C ASP A 126 11.38 -10.64 -18.38
N PHE A 127 10.31 -11.42 -18.18
CA PHE A 127 9.57 -11.43 -16.91
C PHE A 127 10.35 -12.08 -15.76
N GLY A 128 11.52 -12.67 -16.04
CA GLY A 128 12.49 -13.05 -15.02
C GLY A 128 13.29 -11.88 -14.45
N ASP A 129 13.33 -10.72 -15.11
CA ASP A 129 14.03 -9.53 -14.59
C ASP A 129 13.20 -8.80 -13.54
N PHE A 130 13.71 -8.81 -12.30
CA PHE A 130 13.09 -8.13 -11.18
C PHE A 130 12.95 -6.61 -11.39
N ASN A 131 13.91 -5.96 -12.05
CA ASN A 131 13.85 -4.51 -12.28
C ASN A 131 12.72 -4.15 -13.23
N LEU A 132 12.51 -4.96 -14.28
CA LEU A 132 11.39 -4.83 -15.20
C LEU A 132 10.06 -4.95 -14.45
N LEU A 133 9.91 -5.98 -13.60
CA LEU A 133 8.70 -6.19 -12.80
C LEU A 133 8.45 -5.01 -11.85
N VAL A 134 9.46 -4.55 -11.12
CA VAL A 134 9.32 -3.43 -10.19
C VAL A 134 8.94 -2.15 -10.94
N ASN A 135 9.53 -1.89 -12.11
CA ASN A 135 9.17 -0.73 -12.93
C ASN A 135 7.73 -0.83 -13.45
N ALA A 136 7.27 -2.03 -13.84
CA ALA A 136 5.88 -2.25 -14.21
C ALA A 136 4.91 -1.96 -13.04
N PHE A 137 5.24 -2.40 -11.82
CA PHE A 137 4.45 -2.08 -10.63
C PHE A 137 4.44 -0.57 -10.31
N ARG A 138 5.58 0.11 -10.42
CA ARG A 138 5.67 1.58 -10.25
C ARG A 138 4.81 2.33 -11.26
N ALA A 139 4.88 1.95 -12.53
CA ALA A 139 4.08 2.54 -13.59
C ALA A 139 2.57 2.33 -13.32
N ARG A 140 2.17 1.11 -12.95
CA ARG A 140 0.77 0.80 -12.60
C ARG A 140 0.29 1.63 -11.42
N ALA A 141 1.03 1.64 -10.30
CA ALA A 141 0.67 2.38 -9.10
C ALA A 141 0.50 3.88 -9.38
N THR A 142 1.44 4.47 -10.12
CA THR A 142 1.40 5.88 -10.49
C THR A 142 0.18 6.21 -11.35
N ARG A 143 -0.09 5.40 -12.39
CA ARG A 143 -1.26 5.60 -13.26
C ARG A 143 -2.58 5.47 -12.49
N SER A 144 -2.67 4.52 -11.56
CA SER A 144 -3.84 4.38 -10.68
C SER A 144 -4.05 5.62 -9.79
N LEU A 145 -2.97 6.18 -9.21
CA LEU A 145 -3.04 7.40 -8.41
C LEU A 145 -3.44 8.62 -9.24
N LEU A 146 -2.90 8.77 -10.44
CA LEU A 146 -3.25 9.88 -11.35
C LEU A 146 -4.70 9.79 -11.84
N ALA A 147 -5.18 8.57 -12.16
CA ALA A 147 -6.58 8.36 -12.49
C ALA A 147 -7.49 8.74 -11.31
N LEU A 148 -7.11 8.35 -10.09
CA LEU A 148 -7.83 8.73 -8.88
C LEU A 148 -7.84 10.25 -8.67
N MET A 149 -6.71 10.93 -8.83
CA MET A 149 -6.64 12.40 -8.75
C MET A 149 -7.59 13.07 -9.75
N ALA A 150 -7.58 12.62 -11.01
CA ALA A 150 -8.46 13.14 -12.04
C ALA A 150 -9.94 12.93 -11.70
N SER A 151 -10.31 11.75 -11.17
CA SER A 151 -11.66 11.48 -10.69
C SER A 151 -12.05 12.38 -9.51
N MET A 152 -11.17 12.59 -8.54
CA MET A 152 -11.42 13.48 -7.40
C MET A 152 -11.60 14.94 -7.82
N GLU A 153 -10.81 15.42 -8.79
CA GLU A 153 -10.96 16.77 -9.35
C GLU A 153 -12.26 16.97 -10.12
N ALA A 154 -12.70 15.94 -10.88
CA ALA A 154 -13.98 15.98 -11.57
C ALA A 154 -15.14 16.08 -10.57
N THR A 155 -15.14 15.26 -9.52
CA THR A 155 -16.19 15.28 -8.47
C THR A 155 -16.22 16.59 -7.69
N ASN A 156 -15.08 17.27 -7.51
CA ASN A 156 -15.04 18.57 -6.82
C ASN A 156 -15.64 19.71 -7.67
N LYS A 157 -15.63 19.61 -9.01
CA LYS A 157 -16.25 20.58 -9.91
C LYS A 157 -17.77 20.45 -10.00
N ASP A 158 -18.32 19.29 -9.66
CA ASP A 158 -19.76 19.00 -9.72
C ASP A 158 -20.56 19.52 -8.51
N GLY A 159 -19.94 20.35 -7.65
CA GLY A 159 -20.65 21.23 -6.70
C GLY A 159 -21.36 20.56 -5.52
N ASN A 160 -21.29 19.23 -5.36
CA ASN A 160 -21.80 18.53 -4.20
C ASN A 160 -21.11 17.17 -4.10
N VAL A 161 -20.10 17.03 -3.25
CA VAL A 161 -20.08 16.17 -2.05
C VAL A 161 -18.70 16.35 -1.39
N ASN A 162 -18.67 16.95 -0.20
CA ASN A 162 -17.54 16.80 0.73
C ASN A 162 -17.52 15.35 1.21
N ILE A 163 -16.91 14.42 0.46
CA ILE A 163 -16.46 13.17 1.06
C ILE A 163 -15.01 13.42 1.45
N ILE A 164 -14.72 13.18 2.73
CA ILE A 164 -13.37 13.12 3.31
C ILE A 164 -12.78 14.50 3.70
N ARG A 165 -13.35 15.13 4.72
CA ARG A 165 -12.54 15.81 5.74
C ARG A 165 -12.25 14.84 6.87
#